data_AF-A0A345U6X6-F1
#
_entry.id   AF-A0A345U6X6-F1
#
_cell.length_a   1.000
_cell.length_b   1.000
_cell.length_c   1.000
_cell.angle_alpha   90.00
_cell.angle_beta   90.00
_cell.angle_gamma   90.00
#
_symmetry.space_group_name_H-M   'P 1'
#
loop_
_entity.id
_entity.type
_entity.pdbx_description
1 polymer ?
#
loop_
_entity_poly.entity_id
_entity_poly.type
_entity_poly.pdbx_seq_one_letter_code
_entity_poly.pdbx_strand_id
1 'polypeptide(L)' 'MEIYRQLNRWIWGFSIGSESWNGRLAMIAFVIIFAIEFFFLCL' A
#
# COMPACT_ATOMS: atom_id res chain seq x y z
N MET A 1 -24.05 21.60 2.29
CA MET A 1 -22.92 20.80 2.81
C MET A 1 -21.67 21.30 2.14
N GLU A 2 -20.87 22.10 2.84
CA GLU A 2 -19.51 22.40 2.38
C GLU A 2 -18.76 21.08 2.31
N ILE A 3 -18.48 20.64 1.09
CA ILE A 3 -17.56 19.54 0.82
C ILE A 3 -16.20 20.09 1.21
N TYR A 4 -15.83 19.95 2.48
CA TYR A 4 -14.50 20.28 2.97
C TYR A 4 -13.52 19.41 2.20
N ARG A 5 -12.95 20.00 1.15
CA ARG A 5 -11.89 19.45 0.33
C ARG A 5 -10.66 19.37 1.22
N GLN A 6 -10.58 18.33 2.05
CA GLN A 6 -9.42 18.05 2.91
C GLN A 6 -8.28 17.54 2.03
N LEU A 7 -7.70 18.43 1.23
CA LEU A 7 -6.45 18.17 0.54
C LEU A 7 -5.35 18.12 1.61
N ASN A 8 -4.63 17.00 1.67
CA ASN A 8 -3.42 16.83 2.50
C ASN A 8 -3.60 16.80 4.03
N ARG A 9 -4.59 16.07 4.57
CA ARG A 9 -4.41 15.50 5.91
C ARG A 9 -3.83 14.10 5.78
N TRP A 10 -2.59 13.93 6.23
CA TRP A 10 -2.06 12.62 6.56
C TRP A 10 -2.81 12.13 7.81
N ILE A 11 -3.93 11.46 7.57
CA ILE A 11 -4.80 10.96 8.64
C ILE A 11 -4.22 9.62 9.08
N TRP A 12 -3.58 9.62 10.25
CA TRP A 12 -3.16 8.39 10.92
C TRP A 12 -4.39 7.63 11.43
N GLY A 13 -4.46 6.33 11.14
CA GLY A 13 -5.53 5.44 11.57
C GLY A 13 -6.12 4.58 10.44
N PHE A 14 -7.19 3.86 10.76
CA PHE A 14 -7.97 3.04 9.81
C PHE A 14 -8.90 3.94 9.00
N SER A 15 -8.35 4.70 8.04
CA SER A 15 -9.12 5.41 7.03
C SER A 15 -9.17 4.61 5.73
N ILE A 16 -10.20 4.85 4.91
CA ILE A 16 -10.34 4.23 3.57
C ILE A 16 -9.10 4.48 2.69
N GLY A 17 -8.48 5.66 2.83
CA GLY A 17 -7.23 5.97 2.13
C GLY A 17 -6.05 5.13 2.60
N SER A 18 -5.92 4.93 3.92
CA SER A 18 -4.90 4.08 4.54
C SER A 18 -5.06 2.62 4.13
N GLU A 19 -6.28 2.10 4.12
CA GLU A 19 -6.58 0.74 3.68
C GLU A 19 -6.22 0.51 2.21
N SER A 20 -6.59 1.44 1.33
CA SER A 20 -6.26 1.37 -0.11
C SER A 20 -4.75 1.43 -0.38
N TRP A 21 -4.02 2.28 0.35
CA TRP A 21 -2.55 2.35 0.24
C TRP A 21 -1.86 1.11 0.80
N ASN A 22 -2.29 0.62 1.97
CA ASN A 22 -1.75 -0.59 2.58
C ASN A 22 -2.00 -1.82 1.69
N GLY A 23 -3.19 -1.94 1.10
CA GLY A 23 -3.51 -3.01 0.16
C GLY A 23 -2.61 -3.00 -1.09
N ARG A 24 -2.36 -1.83 -1.68
CA ARG A 24 -1.45 -1.70 -2.84
C ARG A 24 -0.02 -2.08 -2.48
N LEU A 25 0.47 -1.60 -1.33
CA LEU A 25 1.82 -1.93 -0.85
C LEU A 25 1.95 -3.43 -0.56
N ALA A 26 0.92 -4.07 0.00
CA ALA A 26 0.93 -5.52 0.24
C ALA A 26 0.99 -6.32 -1.06
N MET A 27 0.25 -5.94 -2.10
CA MET A 27 0.32 -6.60 -3.42
C MET A 27 1.71 -6.47 -4.05
N ILE A 28 2.32 -5.28 -3.97
CA ILE A 28 3.69 -5.05 -4.48
C ILE A 28 4.70 -5.90 -3.69
N ALA A 29 4.62 -5.88 -2.36
CA ALA A 29 5.51 -6.65 -1.50
C ALA A 29 5.41 -8.15 -1.79
N PHE A 30 4.20 -8.66 -2.02
CA PHE A 30 3.97 -10.05 -2.39
C PHE A 30 4.72 -10.43 -3.67
N VAL A 31 4.60 -9.62 -4.74
CA VAL A 31 5.32 -9.85 -6.00
C VAL A 31 6.84 -9.80 -5.80
N ILE A 32 7.33 -8.84 -5.02
CA ILE A 32 8.77 -8.71 -4.72
C ILE A 32 9.30 -9.94 -3.98
N ILE A 33 8.56 -10.47 -3.01
CA ILE A 33 8.95 -11.67 -2.26
C ILE A 33 9.14 -12.85 -3.20
N PHE A 34 8.20 -13.12 -4.12
CA PHE A 34 8.37 -14.21 -5.09
C PHE A 34 9.54 -13.96 -6.04
N ALA A 35 9.76 -12.72 -6.48
CA ALA A 35 10.87 -12.40 -7.37
C ALA A 35 12.23 -12.64 -6.70
N ILE A 36 12.36 -12.26 -5.42
CA ILE A 36 13.55 -12.49 -4.61
C ILE A 36 13.75 -13.99 -4.38
N GLU A 37 12.71 -14.69 -3.95
CA GLU A 37 12.78 -16.13 -3.67
C GLU A 37 13.17 -16.92 -4.94
N PHE A 38 12.60 -16.55 -6.09
CA PHE A 38 12.95 -17.15 -7.38
C PHE A 38 14.41 -16.87 -7.76
N PHE A 39 14.89 -15.63 -7.57
CA PHE A 39 16.28 -15.28 -7.85
C PHE A 39 17.26 -16.09 -7.00
N PHE A 40 16.99 -16.24 -5.68
CA PHE A 40 17.86 -17.00 -4.78
C PHE A 40 17.75 -18.51 -4.94
N LEU A 41 16.63 -19.06 -5.41
CA LEU A 41 16.48 -20.49 -5.71
C LEU A 41 17.11 -20.89 -7.05
N CYS A 42 17.16 -19.98 -8.03
CA CYS A 42 17.68 -20.24 -9.37
C CYS A 42 19.18 -19.93 -9.52
N LEU A 43 19.75 -19.16 -8.60
CA LEU A 43 21.19 -18.91 -8.46
C LEU A 43 21.87 -20.05 -7.67
#